data_AF-A0A1I6QYZ5-F1
#
_entry.id   AF-A0A1I6QYZ5-F1
#
_cell.length_a   1.000
_cell.length_b   1.000
_cell.length_c   1.000
_cell.angle_alpha   90.00
_cell.angle_beta   90.00
_cell.angle_gamma   90.00
#
_symmetry.space_group_name_H-M   'P 1'
#
loop_
_entity.id
_entity.type
_entity.pdbx_description
1 polymer ?
#
loop_
_entity_poly.entity_id
_entity_poly.type
_entity_poly.pdbx_seq_one_letter_code
_entity_poly.pdbx_strand_id
1 'polypeptide(L)'
;MKYFWKKQTSKLIIGLLSILLVASAALNISLMDYKEAQTETNERLWNEAVSKGFSLPLEDIAYLTEKLKTGDFVETDQVVNRLDQAARNLEQGGRSLSQMEPFFRQQDSASTRVMANLLQDYHQYVESDILQPLESANHLSHKSHQLLLKDLDRLQEDLVYLKNVMSKQSITKDKPTDIQKSWKQAIQKVIEQNPDHAFHQRMSEKYDWI
;
A
#
# COMPACT_ATOMS: atom_id res chain seq x y z
N MET A 1 -11.61 -63.07 33.40
CA MET A 1 -11.92 -61.65 33.72
C MET A 1 -10.96 -60.63 33.09
N LYS A 2 -9.63 -60.77 33.18
CA LYS A 2 -8.66 -59.80 32.58
C LYS A 2 -8.86 -59.51 31.08
N TYR A 3 -9.27 -60.52 30.29
CA TYR A 3 -9.46 -60.38 28.83
C TYR A 3 -10.68 -59.52 28.43
N PHE A 4 -11.74 -59.54 29.24
CA PHE A 4 -12.98 -58.80 28.98
C PHE A 4 -12.78 -57.30 29.20
N TRP A 5 -12.14 -56.94 30.33
CA TRP A 5 -11.78 -55.56 30.66
C TRP A 5 -10.82 -54.95 29.63
N LYS A 6 -9.82 -55.71 29.16
CA LYS A 6 -8.87 -55.25 28.12
C LYS A 6 -9.56 -54.97 26.78
N LYS A 7 -10.55 -55.79 26.40
CA LYS A 7 -11.30 -55.61 25.14
C LYS A 7 -12.27 -54.42 25.21
N GLN A 8 -12.84 -54.15 26.39
CA GLN A 8 -13.74 -53.02 26.62
C GLN A 8 -12.97 -51.69 26.68
N THR A 9 -11.81 -51.65 27.34
CA THR A 9 -10.94 -50.46 27.33
C THR A 9 -10.38 -50.17 25.94
N SER A 10 -10.02 -51.19 25.15
CA SER A 10 -9.60 -50.99 23.75
C SER A 10 -10.71 -50.38 22.88
N LYS A 11 -11.97 -50.78 23.04
CA LYS A 11 -13.10 -50.18 22.29
C LYS A 11 -13.32 -48.71 22.65
N LEU A 12 -13.20 -48.37 23.95
CA LEU A 12 -13.29 -46.99 24.41
C LEU A 12 -12.14 -46.13 23.88
N ILE A 13 -10.90 -46.66 23.91
CA ILE A 13 -9.72 -45.96 23.36
C ILE A 13 -9.87 -45.73 21.85
N ILE A 14 -10.32 -46.75 21.09
CA ILE A 14 -10.58 -46.62 19.65
C ILE A 14 -11.65 -45.57 19.38
N GLY A 15 -12.77 -45.60 20.12
CA GLY A 15 -13.83 -44.59 19.98
C GLY A 15 -13.34 -43.16 20.28
N LEU A 16 -12.52 -43.00 21.31
CA LEU A 16 -11.96 -41.69 21.70
C LEU A 16 -10.96 -41.17 20.66
N LEU A 17 -10.12 -42.04 20.10
CA LEU A 17 -9.22 -41.70 18.99
C LEU A 17 -9.98 -41.33 17.72
N SER A 18 -11.05 -42.05 17.39
CA SER A 18 -11.90 -41.72 16.24
C SER A 18 -12.56 -40.35 16.39
N ILE A 19 -13.04 -39.99 17.58
CA ILE A 19 -13.61 -38.66 17.85
C ILE A 19 -12.53 -37.57 17.71
N LEU A 20 -11.34 -37.79 18.27
CA LEU A 20 -10.22 -36.85 18.13
C LEU A 20 -9.80 -36.67 16.67
N LEU A 21 -9.83 -37.72 15.87
CA LEU A 21 -9.48 -37.67 14.46
C LEU A 21 -10.50 -36.86 13.64
N VAL A 22 -11.80 -37.09 13.89
CA VAL A 22 -12.88 -36.32 13.27
C VAL A 22 -12.82 -34.84 13.70
N ALA A 23 -12.59 -34.57 14.99
CA ALA A 23 -12.45 -33.20 15.48
C ALA A 23 -11.22 -32.49 14.89
N SER A 24 -10.09 -33.19 14.75
CA SER A 24 -8.88 -32.65 14.12
C SER A 24 -9.08 -32.36 12.65
N ALA A 25 -9.77 -33.25 11.91
CA ALA A 25 -10.12 -33.03 10.52
C ALA A 25 -11.06 -31.83 10.34
N ALA A 26 -12.10 -31.71 11.19
CA ALA A 26 -13.03 -30.59 11.17
C ALA A 26 -12.32 -29.26 11.48
N LEU A 27 -11.45 -29.23 12.49
CA LEU A 27 -10.62 -28.05 12.79
C LEU A 27 -9.71 -27.70 11.61
N ASN A 28 -9.08 -28.69 10.99
CA ASN A 28 -8.19 -28.45 9.84
C ASN A 28 -8.94 -27.85 8.65
N ILE A 29 -10.16 -28.32 8.34
CA ILE A 29 -11.02 -27.74 7.29
C ILE A 29 -11.35 -26.28 7.64
N SER A 30 -11.83 -26.01 8.85
CA SER A 30 -12.16 -24.65 9.26
C SER A 30 -10.95 -23.69 9.22
N LEU A 31 -9.76 -24.21 9.53
CA LEU A 31 -8.50 -23.44 9.44
C LEU A 31 -8.07 -23.22 7.99
N MET A 32 -8.34 -24.15 7.08
CA MET A 32 -8.11 -23.97 5.64
C MET A 32 -9.02 -22.87 5.09
N ASP A 33 -10.32 -22.95 5.32
CA ASP A 33 -11.29 -21.94 4.86
C ASP A 33 -10.94 -20.54 5.39
N TYR A 34 -10.55 -20.46 6.67
CA TYR A 34 -10.11 -19.21 7.29
C TYR A 34 -8.84 -18.65 6.60
N LYS A 35 -7.86 -19.49 6.29
CA LYS A 35 -6.64 -19.08 5.60
C LYS A 35 -6.91 -18.63 4.17
N GLU A 36 -7.80 -19.30 3.46
CA GLU A 36 -8.20 -18.92 2.10
C GLU A 36 -8.88 -17.55 2.09
N ALA A 37 -9.88 -17.33 2.96
CA ALA A 37 -10.55 -16.04 3.09
C ALA A 37 -9.61 -14.90 3.50
N GLN A 38 -8.65 -15.19 4.39
CA GLN A 38 -7.62 -14.23 4.78
C GLN A 38 -6.70 -13.88 3.60
N THR A 39 -6.29 -14.88 2.82
CA THR A 39 -5.45 -14.71 1.63
C THR A 39 -6.14 -13.82 0.60
N GLU A 40 -7.40 -14.10 0.27
CA GLU A 40 -8.20 -13.30 -0.65
C GLU A 40 -8.36 -11.85 -0.17
N THR A 41 -8.62 -11.67 1.14
CA THR A 41 -8.73 -10.33 1.74
C THR A 41 -7.43 -9.53 1.59
N ASN A 42 -6.28 -10.16 1.81
CA ASN A 42 -4.97 -9.51 1.70
C ASN A 42 -4.62 -9.18 0.24
N GLU A 43 -4.89 -10.09 -0.70
CA GLU A 43 -4.72 -9.81 -2.13
C GLU A 43 -5.60 -8.65 -2.59
N ARG A 44 -6.86 -8.61 -2.13
CA ARG A 44 -7.78 -7.51 -2.42
C ARG A 44 -7.23 -6.18 -1.91
N LEU A 45 -6.80 -6.11 -0.64
CA LEU A 45 -6.23 -4.90 -0.05
C LEU A 45 -4.92 -4.48 -0.73
N TRP A 46 -4.07 -5.43 -1.12
CA TRP A 46 -2.85 -5.16 -1.87
C TRP A 46 -3.16 -4.55 -3.23
N ASN A 47 -4.10 -5.15 -3.97
CA ASN A 47 -4.54 -4.65 -5.28
C ASN A 47 -5.23 -3.28 -5.16
N GLU A 48 -6.00 -3.06 -4.10
CA GLU A 48 -6.60 -1.76 -3.79
C GLU A 48 -5.50 -0.71 -3.53
N ALA A 49 -4.46 -1.05 -2.77
CA ALA A 49 -3.31 -0.19 -2.57
C ALA A 49 -2.53 0.11 -3.87
N VAL A 50 -2.36 -0.86 -4.77
CA VAL A 50 -1.75 -0.62 -6.11
C VAL A 50 -2.63 0.29 -6.97
N SER A 51 -3.94 0.03 -6.99
CA SER A 51 -4.88 0.77 -7.82
C SER A 51 -5.06 2.20 -7.32
N LYS A 52 -5.47 2.36 -6.06
CA LYS A 52 -5.73 3.65 -5.42
C LYS A 52 -4.45 4.40 -5.10
N GLY A 53 -3.44 3.74 -4.54
CA GLY A 53 -2.20 4.41 -4.12
C GLY A 53 -1.28 4.80 -5.28
N PHE A 54 -1.43 4.21 -6.47
CA PHE A 54 -0.52 4.47 -7.58
C PHE A 54 -1.19 4.65 -8.92
N SER A 55 -2.04 3.72 -9.34
CA SER A 55 -2.53 3.73 -10.74
C SER A 55 -3.43 4.92 -11.04
N LEU A 56 -4.45 5.18 -10.20
CA LEU A 56 -5.34 6.32 -10.41
C LEU A 56 -4.64 7.68 -10.24
N PRO A 57 -3.84 7.92 -9.18
CA PRO A 57 -3.07 9.17 -9.07
C PRO A 57 -2.16 9.39 -10.29
N LEU A 58 -1.48 8.35 -10.78
CA LEU A 58 -0.61 8.45 -11.96
C LEU A 58 -1.38 8.83 -13.23
N GLU A 59 -2.60 8.33 -13.41
CA GLU A 59 -3.45 8.71 -14.55
C GLU A 59 -3.82 10.19 -14.50
N ASP A 60 -4.22 10.69 -13.33
CA ASP A 60 -4.55 12.11 -13.12
C ASP A 60 -3.33 13.02 -13.31
N ILE A 61 -2.19 12.63 -12.72
CA ILE A 61 -0.93 13.38 -12.83
C ILE A 61 -0.45 13.41 -14.28
N ALA A 62 -0.42 12.27 -14.97
CA ALA A 62 0.04 12.21 -16.36
C ALA A 62 -0.83 13.07 -17.28
N TYR A 63 -2.15 13.06 -17.08
CA TYR A 63 -3.07 13.93 -17.81
C TYR A 63 -2.74 15.41 -17.60
N LEU A 64 -2.55 15.83 -16.34
CA LEU A 64 -2.23 17.22 -16.02
C LEU A 64 -0.87 17.62 -16.59
N THR A 65 0.15 16.78 -16.42
CA THR A 65 1.49 16.99 -16.97
C THR A 65 1.46 17.18 -18.48
N GLU A 66 0.73 16.32 -19.22
CA GLU A 66 0.61 16.43 -20.67
C GLU A 66 -0.05 17.75 -21.08
N LYS A 67 -1.18 18.08 -20.44
CA LYS A 67 -1.93 19.30 -20.76
C LYS A 67 -1.18 20.60 -20.45
N LEU A 68 -0.46 20.62 -19.34
CA LEU A 68 0.39 21.75 -18.96
C LEU A 68 1.56 21.89 -19.96
N LYS A 69 2.19 20.79 -20.38
CA LYS A 69 3.29 20.81 -21.38
C LYS A 69 2.86 21.31 -22.75
N THR A 70 1.67 20.95 -23.23
CA THR A 70 1.20 21.36 -24.57
C THR A 70 0.72 22.81 -24.62
N GLY A 71 0.60 23.49 -23.47
CA GLY A 71 0.03 24.82 -23.39
C GLY A 71 -1.47 24.84 -23.73
N ASP A 72 -2.12 23.67 -23.74
CA ASP A 72 -3.58 23.59 -23.81
C ASP A 72 -4.15 24.35 -22.62
N PHE A 73 -5.17 25.17 -22.86
CA PHE A 73 -5.84 25.87 -21.77
C PHE A 73 -6.48 24.84 -20.83
N VAL A 74 -5.93 24.69 -19.64
CA VAL A 74 -6.52 23.92 -18.54
C VAL A 74 -7.07 24.92 -17.54
N GLU A 75 -8.37 24.87 -17.30
CA GLU A 75 -9.00 25.66 -16.26
C GLU A 75 -8.42 25.27 -14.89
N THR A 76 -8.15 26.27 -14.05
CA THR A 76 -7.58 26.03 -12.71
C THR A 76 -8.45 25.06 -11.91
N ASP A 77 -9.78 25.15 -12.05
CA ASP A 77 -10.74 24.22 -11.43
C ASP A 77 -10.53 22.77 -11.87
N GLN A 78 -10.16 22.53 -13.14
CA GLN A 78 -9.89 21.19 -13.63
C GLN A 78 -8.59 20.64 -13.04
N VAL A 79 -7.55 21.48 -12.91
CA VAL A 79 -6.29 21.13 -12.24
C VAL A 79 -6.55 20.75 -10.78
N VAL A 80 -7.26 21.60 -10.05
CA VAL A 80 -7.61 21.39 -8.65
C VAL A 80 -8.41 20.10 -8.47
N ASN A 81 -9.47 19.90 -9.25
CA ASN A 81 -10.32 18.71 -9.14
C ASN A 81 -9.54 17.40 -9.35
N ARG A 82 -8.61 17.35 -10.32
CA ARG A 82 -7.80 16.15 -10.56
C ARG A 82 -6.75 15.92 -9.49
N LEU A 83 -6.11 16.98 -9.02
CA LEU A 83 -5.17 16.88 -7.90
C LEU A 83 -5.87 16.43 -6.61
N ASP A 84 -7.09 16.91 -6.33
CA ASP A 84 -7.89 16.46 -5.18
C ASP A 84 -8.23 14.97 -5.30
N GLN A 85 -8.60 14.50 -6.49
CA GLN A 85 -8.82 13.07 -6.75
C GLN A 85 -7.54 12.25 -6.55
N ALA A 86 -6.39 12.72 -7.06
CA ALA A 86 -5.10 12.08 -6.84
C ALA A 86 -4.75 11.99 -5.34
N ALA A 87 -4.93 13.07 -4.59
CA ALA A 87 -4.70 13.10 -3.14
C ALA A 87 -5.59 12.10 -2.39
N ARG A 88 -6.90 12.06 -2.68
CA ARG A 88 -7.83 11.10 -2.06
C ARG A 88 -7.48 9.66 -2.37
N ASN A 89 -7.05 9.38 -3.60
CA ASN A 89 -6.65 8.04 -4.02
C ASN A 89 -5.36 7.60 -3.30
N LEU A 90 -4.37 8.49 -3.14
CA LEU A 90 -3.16 8.24 -2.34
C LEU A 90 -3.52 7.87 -0.89
N GLU A 91 -4.42 8.63 -0.27
CA GLU A 91 -4.92 8.34 1.09
C GLU A 91 -5.59 6.96 1.18
N GLN A 92 -6.47 6.63 0.23
CA GLN A 92 -7.15 5.33 0.18
C GLN A 92 -6.16 4.17 0.02
N GLY A 93 -5.10 4.36 -0.77
CA GLY A 93 -4.02 3.39 -0.90
C GLY A 93 -3.29 3.18 0.43
N GLY A 94 -2.96 4.26 1.15
CA GLY A 94 -2.35 4.20 2.48
C GLY A 94 -3.22 3.50 3.53
N ARG A 95 -4.53 3.76 3.51
CA ARG A 95 -5.53 3.08 4.36
C ARG A 95 -5.59 1.58 4.07
N SER A 96 -5.56 1.19 2.80
CA SER A 96 -5.55 -0.23 2.38
C SER A 96 -4.32 -0.95 2.94
N LEU A 97 -3.13 -0.35 2.82
CA LEU A 97 -1.90 -0.89 3.42
C LEU A 97 -1.98 -0.96 4.95
N SER A 98 -2.55 0.05 5.59
CA SER A 98 -2.73 0.05 7.05
C SER A 98 -3.64 -1.09 7.53
N GLN A 99 -4.68 -1.42 6.77
CA GLN A 99 -5.58 -2.54 7.06
C GLN A 99 -4.90 -3.91 6.91
N MET A 100 -3.81 -3.99 6.14
CA MET A 100 -2.99 -5.21 5.99
C MET A 100 -1.98 -5.43 7.12
N GLU A 101 -1.83 -4.48 8.06
CA GLU A 101 -0.87 -4.60 9.17
C GLU A 101 -1.01 -5.90 9.99
N PRO A 102 -2.23 -6.41 10.30
CA PRO A 102 -2.37 -7.67 11.02
C PRO A 102 -1.76 -8.86 10.28
N PHE A 103 -1.83 -8.88 8.94
CA PHE A 103 -1.22 -9.95 8.14
C PHE A 103 0.31 -9.92 8.24
N PHE A 104 0.92 -8.73 8.08
CA PHE A 104 2.37 -8.57 8.17
C PHE A 104 2.93 -8.98 9.53
N ARG A 105 2.20 -8.66 10.61
CA ARG A 105 2.59 -9.00 11.98
C ARG A 105 2.38 -10.45 12.36
N GLN A 106 1.42 -11.14 11.73
CA GLN A 106 1.15 -12.55 12.01
C GLN A 106 2.24 -13.47 11.47
N GLN A 107 2.86 -13.08 10.35
CA GLN A 107 3.87 -13.91 9.70
C GLN A 107 5.30 -13.60 10.13
N ASP A 108 5.60 -12.39 10.66
CA ASP A 108 6.92 -11.97 11.14
C ASP A 108 6.83 -10.66 11.98
N SER A 109 7.95 -10.13 12.47
CA SER A 109 8.04 -8.76 13.03
C SER A 109 7.96 -7.65 11.97
N ALA A 110 7.32 -7.91 10.83
CA ALA A 110 7.18 -6.98 9.72
C ALA A 110 5.98 -6.03 9.89
N SER A 111 5.97 -4.93 9.15
CA SER A 111 4.90 -3.92 9.22
C SER A 111 4.70 -3.21 7.88
N THR A 112 3.44 -2.92 7.56
CA THR A 112 3.05 -2.09 6.41
C THR A 112 3.12 -0.60 6.71
N ARG A 113 3.34 -0.19 7.96
CA ARG A 113 3.35 1.22 8.39
C ARG A 113 4.27 2.11 7.57
N VAL A 114 5.45 1.62 7.19
CA VAL A 114 6.38 2.38 6.36
C VAL A 114 5.78 2.69 4.98
N MET A 115 5.10 1.72 4.38
CA MET A 115 4.47 1.85 3.07
C MET A 115 3.24 2.77 3.15
N ALA A 116 2.42 2.59 4.18
CA ALA A 116 1.25 3.41 4.44
C ALA A 116 1.62 4.87 4.73
N ASN A 117 2.66 5.09 5.55
CA ASN A 117 3.16 6.42 5.88
C ASN A 117 3.71 7.12 4.63
N LEU A 118 4.42 6.40 3.75
CA LEU A 118 4.92 6.98 2.50
C LEU A 118 3.77 7.48 1.61
N LEU A 119 2.70 6.71 1.44
CA LEU A 119 1.53 7.17 0.69
C LEU A 119 0.82 8.35 1.37
N GLN A 120 0.78 8.37 2.70
CA GLN A 120 0.26 9.51 3.44
C GLN A 120 1.12 10.77 3.24
N ASP A 121 2.45 10.61 3.15
CA ASP A 121 3.36 11.73 2.90
C ASP A 121 3.15 12.31 1.50
N TYR A 122 2.94 11.47 0.48
CA TYR A 122 2.56 11.93 -0.86
C TYR A 122 1.19 12.60 -0.88
N HIS A 123 0.20 12.05 -0.17
CA HIS A 123 -1.10 12.69 -0.02
C HIS A 123 -0.96 14.10 0.57
N GLN A 124 -0.22 14.24 1.68
CA GLN A 124 0.01 15.53 2.32
C GLN A 124 0.78 16.49 1.42
N TYR A 125 1.74 15.99 0.64
CA TYR A 125 2.46 16.79 -0.34
C TYR A 125 1.52 17.34 -1.42
N VAL A 126 0.67 16.50 -2.01
CA VAL A 126 -0.31 16.95 -3.00
C VAL A 126 -1.30 17.95 -2.39
N GLU A 127 -1.79 17.69 -1.18
CA GLU A 127 -2.78 18.55 -0.51
C GLU A 127 -2.18 19.91 -0.08
N SER A 128 -1.10 19.89 0.67
CA SER A 128 -0.57 21.08 1.33
C SER A 128 0.38 21.89 0.45
N ASP A 129 1.22 21.21 -0.33
CA ASP A 129 2.29 21.89 -1.08
C ASP A 129 1.86 22.21 -2.53
N ILE A 130 0.89 21.48 -3.08
CA ILE A 130 0.43 21.67 -4.47
C ILE A 130 -0.98 22.27 -4.52
N LEU A 131 -1.98 21.64 -3.89
CA LEU A 131 -3.39 22.04 -3.99
C LEU A 131 -3.69 23.36 -3.29
N GLN A 132 -3.39 23.49 -2.00
CA GLN A 132 -3.71 24.70 -1.23
C GLN A 132 -3.17 26.00 -1.87
N PRO A 133 -1.93 26.04 -2.40
CA PRO A 133 -1.46 27.21 -3.15
C PRO A 133 -2.29 27.53 -4.40
N LEU A 134 -2.80 26.52 -5.11
CA LEU A 134 -3.63 26.70 -6.30
C LEU A 134 -5.03 27.18 -5.96
N GLU A 135 -5.64 26.66 -4.90
CA GLU A 135 -6.97 27.11 -4.44
C GLU A 135 -6.96 28.57 -3.99
N SER A 136 -5.82 29.04 -3.47
CA SER A 136 -5.64 30.45 -3.08
C SER A 136 -5.41 31.39 -4.28
N ALA A 137 -5.22 30.86 -5.48
CA ALA A 137 -4.89 31.62 -6.68
C ALA A 137 -6.08 31.70 -7.65
N ASN A 138 -6.47 32.92 -8.06
CA ASN A 138 -7.54 33.13 -9.04
C ASN A 138 -7.18 32.66 -10.47
N HIS A 139 -5.88 32.42 -10.75
CA HIS A 139 -5.38 31.93 -12.03
C HIS A 139 -3.96 31.38 -11.89
N LEU A 140 -3.62 30.37 -12.68
CA LEU A 140 -2.26 29.83 -12.82
C LEU A 140 -1.36 30.83 -13.57
N SER A 141 -0.56 31.59 -12.83
CA SER A 141 0.49 32.42 -13.44
C SER A 141 1.53 31.55 -14.17
N HIS A 142 2.28 32.13 -15.11
CA HIS A 142 3.34 31.39 -15.82
C HIS A 142 4.38 30.75 -14.89
N LYS A 143 4.75 31.46 -13.81
CA LYS A 143 5.67 30.93 -12.79
C LYS A 143 5.03 29.79 -11.99
N SER A 144 3.77 29.94 -11.61
CA SER A 144 3.02 28.88 -10.90
C SER A 144 2.85 27.63 -11.77
N HIS A 145 2.63 27.81 -13.07
CA HIS A 145 2.57 26.72 -14.03
C HIS A 145 3.90 25.95 -14.07
N GLN A 146 5.03 26.63 -14.24
CA GLN A 146 6.34 25.97 -14.30
C GLN A 146 6.67 25.19 -13.01
N LEU A 147 6.32 25.74 -11.85
CA LEU A 147 6.49 25.07 -10.56
C LEU A 147 5.59 23.84 -10.48
N LEU A 148 4.29 23.98 -10.77
CA LEU A 148 3.35 22.87 -10.79
C LEU A 148 3.81 21.76 -11.72
N LEU A 149 4.28 22.09 -12.91
CA LEU A 149 4.75 21.09 -13.86
C LEU A 149 5.96 20.32 -13.33
N LYS A 150 6.90 21.01 -12.67
CA LYS A 150 8.06 20.38 -12.03
C LYS A 150 7.63 19.45 -10.89
N ASP A 151 6.66 19.87 -10.08
CA ASP A 151 6.14 19.08 -8.95
C ASP A 151 5.40 17.84 -9.44
N LEU A 152 4.60 17.96 -10.51
CA LEU A 152 3.89 16.86 -11.15
C LEU A 152 4.86 15.86 -11.82
N ASP A 153 5.85 16.34 -12.57
CA ASP A 153 6.87 15.50 -13.20
C ASP A 153 7.60 14.68 -12.13
N ARG A 154 7.99 15.32 -11.02
CA ARG A 154 8.64 14.66 -9.89
C ARG A 154 7.73 13.59 -9.25
N LEU A 155 6.50 13.97 -8.93
CA LEU A 155 5.55 13.06 -8.30
C LEU A 155 5.28 11.84 -9.19
N GLN A 156 5.18 12.06 -10.51
CA GLN A 156 5.03 10.99 -11.48
C GLN A 156 6.21 10.03 -11.48
N GLU A 157 7.45 10.53 -11.50
CA GLU A 157 8.67 9.71 -11.44
C GLU A 157 8.67 8.80 -10.21
N ASP A 158 8.42 9.38 -9.04
CA ASP A 158 8.42 8.67 -7.76
C ASP A 158 7.32 7.60 -7.71
N LEU A 159 6.09 7.95 -8.08
CA LEU A 159 4.96 7.03 -8.05
C LEU A 159 5.11 5.91 -9.09
N VAL A 160 5.66 6.18 -10.28
CA VAL A 160 5.99 5.13 -11.26
C VAL A 160 7.03 4.18 -10.70
N TYR A 161 8.09 4.70 -10.07
CA TYR A 161 9.13 3.87 -9.48
C TYR A 161 8.56 2.97 -8.36
N LEU A 162 7.79 3.55 -7.43
CA LEU A 162 7.19 2.81 -6.32
C LEU A 162 6.16 1.79 -6.79
N LYS A 163 5.32 2.12 -7.78
CA LYS A 163 4.40 1.16 -8.42
C LYS A 163 5.15 -0.04 -9.00
N ASN A 164 6.30 0.21 -9.64
CA ASN A 164 7.14 -0.85 -10.21
C ASN A 164 7.83 -1.71 -9.14
N VAL A 165 8.12 -1.16 -7.95
CA VAL A 165 8.60 -1.94 -6.81
C VAL A 165 7.47 -2.84 -6.30
N MET A 166 6.27 -2.29 -6.12
CA MET A 166 5.10 -3.00 -5.61
C MET A 166 4.63 -4.10 -6.56
N SER A 167 4.64 -3.88 -7.87
CA SER A 167 4.18 -4.85 -8.87
C SER A 167 5.08 -6.09 -9.00
N LYS A 168 6.32 -6.02 -8.54
CA LYS A 168 7.25 -7.16 -8.50
C LYS A 168 7.05 -8.05 -7.28
N GLN A 169 6.24 -7.61 -6.33
CA GLN A 169 5.99 -8.31 -5.08
C GLN A 169 4.65 -9.04 -5.13
N SER A 170 4.57 -10.17 -4.45
CA SER A 170 3.37 -10.98 -4.30
C SER A 170 3.08 -11.18 -2.82
N ILE A 171 1.98 -10.63 -2.34
CA ILE A 171 1.60 -10.71 -0.92
C ILE A 171 1.34 -12.15 -0.43
N THR A 172 1.10 -13.08 -1.36
CA THR A 172 0.83 -14.49 -1.06
C THR A 172 2.05 -15.40 -1.22
N LYS A 173 3.10 -14.94 -1.88
CA LYS A 173 4.31 -15.73 -2.15
C LYS A 173 5.55 -15.20 -1.44
N ASP A 174 5.66 -13.88 -1.31
CA ASP A 174 6.83 -13.24 -0.71
C ASP A 174 6.66 -13.12 0.79
N LYS A 175 7.79 -13.14 1.51
CA LYS A 175 7.78 -12.92 2.95
C LYS A 175 7.49 -11.45 3.27
N PRO A 176 6.63 -11.15 4.26
CA PRO A 176 6.36 -9.77 4.67
C PRO A 176 7.61 -8.96 5.05
N THR A 177 8.62 -9.61 5.64
CA THR A 177 9.92 -9.00 5.95
C THR A 177 10.70 -8.57 4.70
N ASP A 178 10.69 -9.39 3.64
CA ASP A 178 11.33 -9.08 2.37
C ASP A 178 10.61 -7.94 1.65
N ILE A 179 9.28 -7.95 1.64
CA ILE A 179 8.46 -6.86 1.11
C ILE A 179 8.81 -5.56 1.84
N GLN A 180 8.78 -5.54 3.18
CA GLN A 180 9.12 -4.36 3.96
C GLN A 180 10.54 -3.86 3.67
N LYS A 181 11.52 -4.75 3.56
CA LYS A 181 12.91 -4.39 3.24
C LYS A 181 13.03 -3.73 1.88
N SER A 182 12.38 -4.28 0.85
CA SER A 182 12.36 -3.67 -0.48
C SER A 182 11.73 -2.28 -0.47
N TRP A 183 10.68 -2.06 0.31
CA TRP A 183 10.05 -0.73 0.46
C TRP A 183 10.96 0.28 1.16
N LYS A 184 11.66 -0.13 2.21
CA LYS A 184 12.67 0.70 2.88
C LYS A 184 13.75 1.16 1.90
N GLN A 185 14.27 0.24 1.08
CA GLN A 185 15.26 0.56 0.03
C GLN A 185 14.68 1.48 -1.05
N ALA A 186 13.42 1.27 -1.43
CA ALA A 186 12.75 2.13 -2.39
C ALA A 186 12.58 3.57 -1.88
N ILE A 187 12.24 3.73 -0.59
CA ILE A 187 12.14 5.05 0.05
C ILE A 187 13.50 5.77 0.07
N GLN A 188 14.56 5.07 0.50
CA GLN A 188 15.92 5.62 0.46
C GLN A 188 16.26 6.11 -0.95
N LYS A 189 16.01 5.29 -1.98
CA LYS A 189 16.31 5.66 -3.36
C LYS A 189 15.52 6.89 -3.83
N VAL A 190 14.23 6.96 -3.54
CA VAL A 190 13.38 8.12 -3.88
C VAL A 190 13.92 9.40 -3.25
N ILE A 191 14.34 9.34 -1.98
CA ILE A 191 14.93 10.47 -1.27
C ILE A 191 16.25 10.89 -1.92
N GLU A 192 17.14 9.92 -2.21
CA GLU A 192 18.48 10.15 -2.77
C GLU A 192 18.47 10.68 -4.21
N GLN A 193 17.47 10.32 -5.02
CA GLN A 193 17.38 10.81 -6.39
C GLN A 193 17.19 12.34 -6.43
N ASN A 194 16.65 12.91 -5.35
CA ASN A 194 15.95 14.19 -5.37
C ASN A 194 16.31 15.11 -4.19
N PRO A 195 17.60 15.21 -3.79
CA PRO A 195 18.00 15.74 -2.48
C PRO A 195 17.70 17.23 -2.28
N ASP A 196 17.63 18.00 -3.36
CA ASP A 196 17.40 19.45 -3.31
C ASP A 196 15.92 19.83 -3.30
N HIS A 197 15.02 18.85 -3.39
CA HIS A 197 13.58 19.09 -3.41
C HIS A 197 13.00 19.14 -2.00
N ALA A 198 12.21 20.16 -1.67
CA ALA A 198 11.76 20.43 -0.30
C ALA A 198 10.97 19.25 0.31
N PHE A 199 10.12 18.58 -0.48
CA PHE A 199 9.44 17.37 -0.02
C PHE A 199 10.42 16.25 0.35
N HIS A 200 11.41 15.99 -0.50
CA HIS A 200 12.39 14.93 -0.28
C HIS A 200 13.34 15.24 0.89
N GLN A 201 13.61 16.51 1.19
CA GLN A 201 14.34 16.91 2.40
C GLN A 201 13.55 16.55 3.68
N ARG A 202 12.25 16.88 3.73
CA ARG A 202 11.39 16.48 4.87
C ARG A 202 11.30 14.96 5.00
N MET A 203 11.25 14.25 3.88
CA MET A 203 11.30 12.80 3.86
C MET A 203 12.63 12.26 4.39
N SER A 204 13.76 12.86 4.00
CA SER A 204 15.09 12.47 4.48
C SER A 204 15.20 12.59 5.99
N GLU A 205 14.64 13.65 6.59
CA GLU A 205 14.61 13.83 8.04
C GLU A 205 13.68 12.81 8.72
N LYS A 206 12.51 12.55 8.14
CA LYS A 206 11.50 11.63 8.71
C LYS A 206 11.93 10.16 8.68
N TYR A 207 12.71 9.78 7.68
CA TYR A 207 13.12 8.40 7.40
C TYR A 207 14.63 8.17 7.62
N ASP A 208 15.29 9.01 8.42
CA ASP A 208 16.71 8.92 8.76
C ASP A 208 17.13 7.60 9.42
N TRP A 209 16.17 6.92 10.05
CA TRP A 209 16.31 5.65 10.77
C TRP A 209 16.21 4.42 9.85
N ILE A 210 15.88 4.59 8.57
CA ILE A 210 15.87 3.50 7.58
C ILE A 210 17.30 3.17 7.17
#